data_AF-A0A535NGX0-F1
#
_entry.id   AF-A0A535NGX0-F1
#
_cell.length_a   1.000
_cell.length_b   1.000
_cell.length_c   1.000
_cell.angle_alpha   90.00
_cell.angle_beta   90.00
_cell.angle_gamma   90.00
#
_symmetry.space_group_name_H-M   'P 1'
#
loop_
_entity.id
_entity.type
_entity.pdbx_description
1 polymer ?
#
loop_
_entity_poly.entity_id
_entity_poly.type
_entity_poly.pdbx_seq_one_letter_code
_entity_poly.pdbx_strand_id
1 'polypeptide(L)'
;TVTTVDAAQEFAASIGLPLVVRPAYTLGGTGGGMAESPLELEAIVREGLAASPIRQVLVERSLSGWKEIEYEVMRDANDTCIAICNMENLDPMGVHTGDSIVVAPSQTLSDRQYQMLRSAALRIIRALRIEGGCN
;
A
#
# COMPACT_ATOMS: atom_id res chain seq x y z
N THR A 1 -2.99 4.85 -12.08
CA THR A 1 -4.14 5.54 -11.45
C THR A 1 -5.14 5.88 -12.53
N VAL A 2 -6.43 6.00 -12.18
CA VAL A 2 -7.52 6.29 -13.11
C VAL A 2 -8.51 7.26 -12.46
N THR A 3 -9.23 8.02 -13.29
CA THR A 3 -10.24 9.03 -12.86
C THR A 3 -11.63 8.74 -13.43
N THR A 4 -11.77 7.68 -14.22
CA THR A 4 -13.04 7.23 -14.83
C THR A 4 -13.19 5.72 -14.66
N VAL A 5 -14.44 5.24 -14.70
CA VAL A 5 -14.77 3.81 -14.66
C VAL A 5 -14.23 3.09 -15.91
N ASP A 6 -14.41 3.69 -17.08
CA ASP A 6 -13.97 3.10 -18.36
C ASP A 6 -12.46 2.81 -18.36
N ALA A 7 -11.65 3.78 -17.89
CA ALA A 7 -10.19 3.59 -17.77
C ALA A 7 -9.83 2.46 -16.79
N ALA A 8 -10.64 2.26 -15.74
CA ALA A 8 -10.46 1.15 -14.81
C ALA A 8 -10.79 -0.20 -15.46
N GLN A 9 -11.84 -0.27 -16.27
CA GLN A 9 -12.21 -1.47 -17.01
C GLN A 9 -11.17 -1.83 -18.09
N GLU A 10 -10.64 -0.84 -18.80
CA GLU A 10 -9.54 -1.03 -19.75
C GLU A 10 -8.29 -1.60 -19.05
N PHE A 11 -7.93 -1.04 -17.90
CA PHE A 11 -6.83 -1.57 -17.09
C PHE A 11 -7.09 -3.02 -16.65
N ALA A 12 -8.31 -3.33 -16.22
CA ALA A 12 -8.69 -4.68 -15.82
C ALA A 12 -8.64 -5.69 -16.96
N ALA A 13 -9.03 -5.30 -18.16
CA ALA A 13 -8.90 -6.13 -19.35
C ALA A 13 -7.43 -6.46 -19.68
N SER A 14 -6.50 -5.57 -19.32
CA SER A 14 -5.07 -5.77 -19.57
C SER A 14 -4.33 -6.61 -18.52
N ILE A 15 -4.70 -6.47 -17.23
CA ILE A 15 -3.98 -7.11 -16.11
C ILE A 15 -4.70 -8.36 -15.59
N GLY A 16 -6.03 -8.44 -15.74
CA GLY A 16 -6.87 -9.48 -15.17
C GLY A 16 -7.28 -9.21 -13.72
N LEU A 17 -8.29 -9.95 -13.26
CA LEU A 17 -8.84 -9.93 -11.90
C LEU A 17 -8.19 -11.03 -11.03
N PRO A 18 -8.19 -10.92 -9.69
CA PRO A 18 -8.77 -9.84 -8.89
C PRO A 18 -7.88 -8.59 -8.80
N LEU A 19 -8.52 -7.43 -8.64
CA LEU A 19 -7.89 -6.12 -8.52
C LEU A 19 -8.22 -5.47 -7.17
N VAL A 20 -7.33 -4.59 -6.70
CA VAL A 20 -7.54 -3.76 -5.52
C VAL A 20 -7.70 -2.31 -5.98
N VAL A 21 -8.71 -1.62 -5.45
CA VAL A 21 -9.01 -0.21 -5.70
C VAL A 21 -8.72 0.58 -4.44
N ARG A 22 -7.89 1.63 -4.55
CA ARG A 22 -7.50 2.51 -3.44
C ARG A 22 -7.74 3.97 -3.81
N PRO A 23 -8.70 4.66 -3.18
CA PRO A 23 -8.93 6.08 -3.42
C PRO A 23 -7.73 6.93 -2.98
N ALA A 24 -7.44 7.98 -3.75
CA ALA A 24 -6.39 8.90 -3.37
C ALA A 24 -6.86 9.79 -2.20
N TYR A 25 -5.93 10.04 -1.26
CA TYR A 25 -6.15 10.86 -0.06
C TYR A 25 -7.23 10.35 0.90
N THR A 26 -7.39 9.03 1.00
CA THR A 26 -8.15 8.38 2.07
C THR A 26 -7.22 7.56 2.96
N LEU A 27 -7.67 7.25 4.18
CA LEU A 27 -6.94 6.43 5.15
C LEU A 27 -7.81 5.23 5.56
N GLY A 28 -7.17 4.17 6.07
CA GLY A 28 -7.88 2.99 6.57
C GLY A 28 -8.62 2.18 5.51
N GLY A 29 -8.27 2.31 4.23
CA GLY A 29 -8.97 1.64 3.13
C GLY A 29 -10.34 2.25 2.77
N THR A 30 -10.70 3.40 3.33
CA THR A 30 -12.01 4.03 3.09
C THR A 30 -12.27 4.29 1.61
N GLY A 31 -13.42 3.81 1.11
CA GLY A 31 -13.87 3.94 -0.28
C GLY A 31 -13.12 3.03 -1.27
N GLY A 32 -12.23 2.17 -0.78
CA GLY A 32 -11.53 1.16 -1.56
C GLY A 32 -12.14 -0.22 -1.41
N GLY A 33 -11.57 -1.21 -2.10
CA GLY A 33 -12.04 -2.59 -2.02
C GLY A 33 -11.33 -3.53 -2.99
N MET A 34 -11.68 -4.81 -2.90
CA MET A 34 -11.23 -5.84 -3.83
C MET A 34 -12.35 -6.14 -4.83
N ALA A 35 -12.01 -6.17 -6.12
CA ALA A 35 -12.91 -6.52 -7.20
C ALA A 35 -12.52 -7.89 -7.78
N GLU A 36 -13.45 -8.84 -7.73
CA GLU A 36 -13.31 -10.17 -8.31
C GLU A 36 -14.07 -10.30 -9.64
N SER A 37 -14.95 -9.35 -9.94
CA SER A 37 -15.68 -9.27 -11.21
C SER A 37 -15.67 -7.86 -11.82
N PRO A 38 -15.93 -7.70 -13.13
CA PRO A 38 -16.05 -6.39 -13.77
C PRO A 38 -17.15 -5.50 -13.18
N LEU A 39 -18.25 -6.11 -12.71
CA LEU A 39 -19.36 -5.39 -12.07
C LEU A 39 -18.96 -4.83 -10.70
N GLU A 40 -18.26 -5.63 -9.90
CA GLU A 40 -17.70 -5.17 -8.63
C GLU A 40 -16.67 -4.06 -8.84
N LEU A 41 -15.80 -4.20 -9.85
CA LEU A 41 -14.83 -3.17 -10.18
C LEU A 41 -15.49 -1.83 -10.47
N GLU A 42 -16.53 -1.83 -11.31
CA GLU A 42 -17.28 -0.61 -11.62
C GLU A 42 -17.87 0.03 -10.35
N ALA A 43 -18.51 -0.78 -9.50
CA ALA A 43 -19.13 -0.30 -8.27
C ALA A 43 -18.10 0.33 -7.33
N ILE A 44 -16.99 -0.38 -7.05
CA ILE A 44 -15.95 0.06 -6.14
C ILE A 44 -15.21 1.28 -6.70
N VAL A 45 -14.92 1.33 -8.00
CA VAL A 45 -14.28 2.50 -8.63
C VAL A 45 -15.19 3.72 -8.55
N ARG A 46 -16.49 3.57 -8.80
CA ARG A 46 -17.45 4.69 -8.70
C ARG A 46 -17.51 5.24 -7.28
N GLU A 47 -17.55 4.36 -6.28
CA GLU A 47 -17.51 4.75 -4.87
C GLU A 47 -16.18 5.42 -4.51
N GLY A 48 -15.04 4.84 -4.90
CA GLY A 48 -13.73 5.38 -4.63
C GLY A 48 -13.47 6.74 -5.27
N LEU A 49 -13.97 6.97 -6.49
CA LEU A 49 -13.91 8.28 -7.15
C LEU A 49 -14.77 9.33 -6.43
N ALA A 50 -15.86 8.93 -5.78
CA ALA A 50 -16.68 9.82 -4.97
C ALA A 50 -16.06 10.11 -3.60
N ALA A 51 -15.39 9.12 -3.00
CA ALA A 51 -14.71 9.24 -1.72
C ALA A 51 -13.41 10.05 -1.81
N SER A 52 -12.70 9.99 -2.94
CA SER A 52 -11.44 10.72 -3.13
C SER A 52 -11.67 12.23 -3.28
N PRO A 53 -11.02 13.09 -2.45
CA PRO A 53 -11.09 14.54 -2.60
C PRO A 53 -10.64 15.09 -3.96
N ILE A 54 -9.83 14.32 -4.70
CA ILE A 54 -9.33 14.68 -6.02
C ILE A 54 -9.95 13.85 -7.15
N ARG A 55 -10.99 13.05 -6.84
CA ARG A 55 -11.68 12.19 -7.80
C ARG A 55 -10.72 11.24 -8.54
N GLN A 56 -9.83 10.57 -7.80
CA GLN A 56 -8.84 9.66 -8.35
C GLN A 56 -8.77 8.37 -7.54
N VAL A 57 -8.61 7.24 -8.24
CA VAL A 57 -8.33 5.94 -7.61
C VAL A 57 -7.08 5.31 -8.21
N LEU A 58 -6.34 4.56 -7.40
CA LEU A 58 -5.34 3.60 -7.83
C LEU A 58 -6.04 2.25 -8.01
N VAL A 59 -5.84 1.62 -9.16
CA VAL A 59 -6.28 0.25 -9.43
C VAL A 59 -5.02 -0.57 -9.65
N GLU A 60 -4.88 -1.66 -8.92
CA GLU A 60 -3.68 -2.50 -8.93
C GLU A 60 -4.03 -3.98 -8.81
N ARG A 61 -3.10 -4.84 -9.19
CA ARG A 61 -3.28 -6.28 -9.07
C ARG A 61 -3.33 -6.68 -7.59
N SER A 62 -4.25 -7.57 -7.24
CA SER A 62 -4.28 -8.15 -5.90
C SER A 62 -3.01 -8.93 -5.60
N LEU A 63 -2.37 -8.60 -4.49
CA LEU A 63 -1.26 -9.33 -3.89
C LEU A 63 -1.73 -10.10 -2.64
N SER A 64 -3.02 -10.46 -2.59
CA SER A 64 -3.60 -11.16 -1.45
C SER A 64 -2.81 -12.43 -1.11
N GLY A 65 -2.60 -12.68 0.19
CA GLY A 65 -1.81 -13.80 0.67
C GLY A 65 -0.30 -13.55 0.73
N TRP A 66 0.20 -12.42 0.22
CA TRP A 66 1.60 -12.05 0.37
C TRP A 66 1.90 -11.60 1.80
N LYS A 67 3.18 -11.69 2.19
CA LYS A 67 3.65 -11.14 3.46
C LYS A 67 3.61 -9.61 3.41
N GLU A 68 3.12 -8.99 4.47
CA GLU A 68 3.13 -7.55 4.67
C GLU A 68 4.20 -7.18 5.71
N ILE A 69 5.03 -6.19 5.37
CA ILE A 69 6.19 -5.75 6.15
C ILE A 69 6.20 -4.23 6.20
N GLU A 70 6.42 -3.68 7.39
CA GLU A 70 6.45 -2.24 7.63
C GLU A 70 7.78 -1.80 8.24
N TYR A 71 8.19 -0.56 7.98
CA TYR A 71 9.42 0.02 8.49
C TYR A 71 9.16 1.41 9.05
N GLU A 72 9.29 1.56 10.37
CA GLU A 72 9.36 2.88 10.98
C GLU A 72 10.76 3.46 10.77
N VAL A 73 10.85 4.55 10.02
CA VAL A 73 12.10 5.25 9.72
C VAL A 73 12.07 6.68 10.23
N MET A 74 13.26 7.22 10.51
CA MET A 74 13.43 8.61 10.92
C MET A 74 14.58 9.24 10.14
N ARG A 75 14.39 10.49 9.71
CA ARG A 75 15.42 11.29 9.04
C ARG A 75 15.50 12.70 9.62
N ASP A 76 16.69 13.17 9.91
CA ASP A 76 16.91 14.56 10.34
C ASP A 76 17.36 15.48 9.18
N ALA A 77 17.47 16.78 9.47
CA ALA A 77 17.91 17.79 8.51
C ALA A 77 19.37 17.60 8.03
N ASN A 78 20.18 16.83 8.76
CA ASN A 78 21.57 16.51 8.40
C ASN A 78 21.65 15.26 7.50
N ASP A 79 20.52 14.74 7.01
CA ASP A 79 20.40 13.49 6.26
C ASP A 79 20.78 12.23 7.05
N THR A 80 20.93 12.33 8.38
CA THR A 80 21.00 11.15 9.24
C THR A 80 19.69 10.41 9.12
N CYS A 81 19.74 9.13 8.73
CA CYS A 81 18.53 8.37 8.45
C CYS A 81 18.68 6.94 8.96
N ILE A 82 17.72 6.53 9.78
CA ILE A 82 17.73 5.24 10.47
C ILE A 82 16.38 4.55 10.36
N ALA A 83 16.41 3.21 10.40
CA ALA A 83 15.23 2.39 10.64
C ALA A 83 15.14 2.16 12.15
N ILE A 84 14.04 2.58 12.76
CA ILE A 84 13.74 2.48 14.19
C ILE A 84 13.23 1.08 14.51
N CYS A 85 12.23 0.64 13.75
CA CYS A 85 11.57 -0.63 13.93
C CYS A 85 11.18 -1.19 12.57
N ASN A 86 11.14 -2.51 12.48
CA ASN A 86 10.53 -3.18 11.35
C ASN A 86 9.55 -4.22 11.89
N MET A 87 8.42 -4.35 11.22
CA MET A 87 7.28 -5.11 11.68
C MET A 87 6.87 -6.13 10.63
N GLU A 88 6.31 -7.25 11.07
CA GLU A 88 5.80 -8.30 10.20
C GLU A 88 4.37 -8.64 10.61
N ASN A 89 3.45 -8.55 9.65
CA ASN A 89 2.06 -8.90 9.89
C ASN A 89 1.95 -10.42 9.90
N LEU A 90 1.26 -10.94 10.93
CA LEU A 90 0.90 -12.35 11.00
C LEU A 90 -0.21 -12.67 10.01
N ASP A 91 -1.19 -11.76 9.91
CA ASP A 91 -2.20 -11.80 8.88
C ASP A 91 -1.59 -11.35 7.54
N PRO A 92 -1.85 -12.07 6.43
CA PRO A 92 -1.29 -11.71 5.13
C PRO A 92 -2.00 -10.48 4.54
N MET A 93 -1.37 -9.91 3.50
CA MET A 93 -1.96 -8.87 2.64
C MET A 93 -3.40 -9.25 2.27
N GLY A 94 -4.31 -8.31 2.51
CA GLY A 94 -5.76 -8.50 2.35
C GLY A 94 -6.53 -8.23 3.63
N VAL A 95 -5.89 -8.36 4.79
CA VAL A 95 -6.33 -7.78 6.06
C VAL A 95 -5.61 -6.44 6.23
N HIS A 96 -6.33 -5.40 6.67
CA HIS A 96 -5.71 -4.10 6.89
C HIS A 96 -4.77 -4.16 8.10
N THR A 97 -3.54 -3.63 8.04
CA THR A 97 -2.58 -3.67 9.17
C THR A 97 -3.20 -3.30 10.52
N GLY A 98 -4.03 -2.26 10.54
CA GLY A 98 -4.69 -1.80 11.79
C GLY A 98 -5.60 -2.85 12.45
N ASP A 99 -6.04 -3.85 11.69
CA ASP A 99 -6.83 -5.00 12.15
C ASP A 99 -6.00 -6.29 12.24
N SER A 100 -4.75 -6.26 11.78
CA SER A 100 -3.84 -7.40 11.79
C SER A 100 -3.13 -7.57 13.13
N ILE A 101 -2.80 -8.81 13.47
CA ILE A 101 -1.80 -9.09 14.51
C ILE A 101 -0.42 -8.80 13.91
N VAL A 102 0.34 -7.92 14.55
CA VAL A 102 1.66 -7.48 14.09
C VAL A 102 2.72 -7.82 15.13
N VAL A 103 3.88 -8.31 14.68
CA VAL A 103 5.03 -8.59 15.54
C VAL A 103 6.24 -7.73 15.18
N ALA A 104 7.02 -7.37 16.19
CA ALA A 104 8.28 -6.65 16.06
C ALA A 104 9.40 -7.38 16.82
N PRO A 105 10.57 -7.66 16.21
CA PRO A 105 10.94 -7.36 14.82
C PRO A 105 10.31 -8.35 13.81
N SER A 106 10.62 -8.21 12.51
CA SER A 106 10.32 -9.27 11.53
C SER A 106 11.00 -10.60 11.88
N GLN A 107 10.32 -11.71 11.64
CA GLN A 107 10.74 -13.05 12.06
C GLN A 107 11.28 -13.90 10.93
N THR A 108 10.76 -13.74 9.70
CA THR A 108 10.96 -14.72 8.62
C THR A 108 11.78 -14.21 7.44
N LEU A 109 12.34 -13.00 7.54
CA LEU A 109 13.21 -12.43 6.52
C LEU A 109 14.65 -12.95 6.70
N SER A 110 15.28 -13.36 5.59
CA SER A 110 16.73 -13.48 5.56
C SER A 110 17.37 -12.09 5.72
N ASP A 111 18.60 -12.03 6.23
CA ASP A 111 19.33 -10.76 6.37
C ASP A 111 19.42 -10.01 5.02
N ARG A 112 19.61 -10.72 3.91
CA ARG A 112 19.61 -10.10 2.57
C ARG A 112 18.30 -9.40 2.24
N GLN A 113 17.15 -10.02 2.54
CA GLN A 113 15.82 -9.42 2.33
C GLN A 113 15.61 -8.24 3.28
N TYR A 114 16.00 -8.40 4.54
CA TYR A 114 15.95 -7.34 5.55
C TYR A 114 16.74 -6.10 5.08
N GLN A 115 18.02 -6.26 4.69
CA GLN A 115 18.84 -5.13 4.24
C GLN A 115 18.31 -4.49 2.96
N MET A 116 17.74 -5.29 2.05
CA MET A 116 17.09 -4.78 0.84
C MET A 116 15.90 -3.88 1.18
N LEU A 117 14.99 -4.35 2.05
CA LEU A 117 13.80 -3.60 2.44
C LEU A 117 14.15 -2.37 3.27
N ARG A 118 15.08 -2.50 4.24
CA ARG A 118 15.63 -1.37 4.99
C ARG A 118 16.22 -0.31 4.05
N SER A 119 17.02 -0.72 3.07
CA SER A 119 17.60 0.21 2.09
C SER A 119 16.54 0.90 1.23
N ALA A 120 15.47 0.19 0.87
CA ALA A 120 14.34 0.77 0.15
C ALA A 120 13.62 1.84 1.00
N ALA A 121 13.29 1.54 2.25
CA ALA A 121 12.63 2.47 3.16
C ALA A 121 13.45 3.77 3.34
N LEU A 122 14.76 3.64 3.60
CA LEU A 122 15.67 4.79 3.75
C LEU A 122 15.87 5.60 2.46
N ARG A 123 15.66 4.98 1.29
CA ARG A 123 15.67 5.69 -0.01
C ARG A 123 14.36 6.43 -0.25
N ILE A 124 13.23 5.84 0.13
CA ILE A 124 11.89 6.44 -0.03
C ILE A 124 11.78 7.72 0.80
N ILE A 125 12.09 7.67 2.10
CA ILE A 125 12.01 8.85 2.99
C ILE A 125 12.90 10.00 2.49
N ARG A 126 14.08 9.69 1.93
CA ARG A 126 14.97 10.68 1.28
C ARG A 126 14.38 11.25 0.00
N ALA A 127 13.85 10.40 -0.88
CA ALA A 127 13.24 10.83 -2.14
C ALA A 127 12.03 11.75 -1.90
N LEU A 128 11.25 11.47 -0.85
CA LEU A 128 10.12 12.29 -0.40
C LEU A 128 10.54 13.52 0.41
N ARG A 129 11.84 13.66 0.74
CA ARG A 129 12.43 14.78 1.51
C ARG A 129 11.77 14.98 2.88
N ILE A 130 11.37 13.89 3.52
CA ILE A 130 10.78 13.95 4.85
C ILE A 130 11.89 14.22 5.88
N GLU A 131 11.62 15.15 6.79
CA GLU A 131 12.39 15.41 8.00
C GLU A 131 11.46 15.09 9.18
N GLY A 132 11.79 14.06 9.96
CA GLY A 132 10.92 13.47 10.98
C GLY A 132 10.77 11.96 10.82
N GLY A 133 9.72 11.42 11.44
CA GLY A 133 9.33 10.01 11.36
C GLY A 133 8.40 9.72 10.19
N CYS A 134 8.53 8.52 9.61
CA CYS A 134 7.66 8.01 8.55
C CYS A 134 7.58 6.49 8.66
N ASN A 135 6.41 5.94 8.37
CA ASN A 135 6.20 4.52 8.05
C ASN A 135 6.41 4.30 6.55
#